data_AF-A0AAW1YNG6-F1
#
_entry.id   AF-A0AAW1YNG6-F1
#
_cell.length_a   1.000
_cell.length_b   1.000
_cell.length_c   1.000
_cell.angle_alpha   90.00
_cell.angle_beta   90.00
_cell.angle_gamma   90.00
#
_symmetry.space_group_name_H-M   'P 1'
#
loop_
_entity.id
_entity.type
_entity.pdbx_description
1 polymer ?
#
loop_
_entity_poly.entity_id
_entity_poly.type
_entity_poly.pdbx_seq_one_letter_code
_entity_poly.pdbx_strand_id
1 'polypeptide(L)'
;MAEDTKRYALVTGANKGVGFGEVRQLASNGLDVTNPAGIASLADFVKTQFGKFDILVNNAGVAGSILNLEAFREVPNKKLEEINWYEVSIPNYELSEECQKTNYYGTKRVTEAVFPLLELSDSPRLVIVSSVVAKLLHFPDGWLM
;
A
#
# COMPACT_ATOMS: atom_id res chain seq x y z
N MET A 1 24.92 -11.77 -26.54
CA MET A 1 23.49 -11.99 -26.30
C MET A 1 23.28 -11.67 -24.82
N ALA A 2 22.64 -10.55 -24.48
CA ALA A 2 22.32 -10.26 -23.09
C ALA A 2 21.26 -11.25 -22.65
N GLU A 3 21.54 -12.03 -21.61
CA GLU A 3 20.59 -12.93 -20.99
C GLU A 3 19.48 -12.05 -20.38
N ASP A 4 18.24 -12.24 -20.83
CA ASP A 4 17.11 -11.41 -20.39
C ASP A 4 16.78 -11.78 -18.94
N THR A 5 17.36 -11.04 -17.99
CA THR A 5 17.20 -11.32 -16.56
C THR A 5 15.75 -11.07 -16.15
N LYS A 6 15.03 -12.14 -15.78
CA LYS A 6 13.67 -12.03 -15.23
C LYS A 6 13.68 -11.12 -14.00
N ARG A 7 12.74 -10.16 -13.96
CA ARG A 7 12.52 -9.26 -12.83
C ARG A 7 11.25 -9.62 -12.07
N TYR A 8 11.30 -9.50 -10.74
CA TYR A 8 10.17 -9.83 -9.88
C TYR A 8 9.65 -8.61 -9.12
N ALA A 9 8.33 -8.47 -9.07
CA ALA A 9 7.65 -7.46 -8.29
C ALA A 9 6.78 -8.11 -7.21
N LEU A 10 6.93 -7.64 -5.97
CA LEU A 10 6.07 -7.98 -4.84
C LEU A 10 5.06 -6.84 -4.65
N VAL A 11 3.77 -7.15 -4.75
CA VAL A 11 2.69 -6.15 -4.64
C VAL A 11 1.74 -6.55 -3.53
N THR A 12 1.54 -5.68 -2.53
CA THR A 12 0.56 -5.92 -1.46
C THR A 12 -0.84 -5.46 -1.86
N GLY A 13 -1.90 -6.09 -1.32
CA GLY A 13 -3.29 -5.66 -1.57
C GLY A 13 -3.78 -5.85 -3.01
N ALA A 14 -3.10 -6.67 -3.81
CA ALA A 14 -3.49 -6.97 -5.19
C ALA A 14 -4.65 -7.98 -5.22
N ASN A 15 -5.88 -7.52 -4.93
CA ASN A 15 -7.09 -8.35 -4.98
C ASN A 15 -7.70 -8.47 -6.39
N LYS A 16 -7.38 -7.56 -7.34
CA LYS A 16 -7.68 -7.64 -8.79
C LYS A 16 -6.66 -6.83 -9.62
N GLY A 17 -6.41 -7.22 -10.88
CA GLY A 17 -5.54 -6.49 -11.83
C GLY A 17 -4.95 -7.38 -12.94
N VAL A 18 -4.60 -6.78 -14.08
CA VAL A 18 -4.10 -7.47 -15.30
C VAL A 18 -2.58 -7.29 -15.44
N GLY A 19 -1.84 -8.40 -15.57
CA GLY A 19 -0.38 -8.40 -15.77
C GLY A 19 0.29 -9.75 -15.43
N PHE A 20 0.19 -10.71 -16.37
CA PHE A 20 0.97 -11.95 -16.56
C PHE A 20 1.33 -12.84 -15.35
N GLY A 21 0.55 -13.91 -15.16
CA GLY A 21 1.00 -15.29 -14.92
C GLY A 21 1.73 -15.66 -13.62
N GLU A 22 2.79 -14.97 -13.27
CA GLU A 22 3.73 -15.36 -12.20
C GLU A 22 3.50 -14.50 -10.93
N VAL A 23 3.08 -13.23 -11.10
CA VAL A 23 2.70 -12.30 -10.00
C VAL A 23 1.51 -12.81 -9.18
N ARG A 24 0.65 -13.63 -9.79
CA ARG A 24 -0.54 -14.19 -9.14
C ARG A 24 -0.19 -15.11 -7.98
N GLN A 25 0.98 -15.76 -7.99
CA GLN A 25 1.35 -16.74 -6.97
C GLN A 25 1.70 -16.06 -5.63
N LEU A 26 2.27 -14.85 -5.66
CA LEU A 26 2.48 -14.02 -4.46
C LEU A 26 1.16 -13.46 -3.91
N ALA A 27 0.24 -13.06 -4.79
CA ALA A 27 -1.10 -12.59 -4.42
C ALA A 27 -2.04 -13.71 -3.92
N SER A 28 -1.80 -14.97 -4.30
CA SER A 28 -2.65 -16.12 -3.93
C SER A 28 -2.47 -16.60 -2.48
N ASN A 29 -1.41 -16.15 -1.81
CA ASN A 29 -1.11 -16.57 -0.43
C ASN A 29 -1.93 -15.83 0.65
N GLY A 30 -2.87 -14.95 0.28
CA GLY A 30 -3.78 -14.33 1.24
C GLY A 30 -3.05 -13.52 2.33
N LEU A 31 -2.02 -12.76 1.94
CA LEU A 31 -1.25 -11.95 2.88
C LEU A 31 -2.11 -10.81 3.45
N ASP A 32 -2.32 -10.86 4.76
CA ASP A 32 -2.74 -9.72 5.56
C ASP A 32 -1.50 -8.99 6.08
N VAL A 33 -1.33 -7.72 5.67
CA VAL A 33 -0.20 -6.87 6.08
C VAL A 33 -0.26 -6.46 7.55
N THR A 34 -1.34 -6.76 8.26
CA THR A 34 -1.47 -6.56 9.70
C THR A 34 -1.06 -7.80 10.51
N ASN A 35 -0.87 -8.95 9.87
CA ASN A 35 -0.52 -10.22 10.51
C ASN A 35 0.99 -10.52 10.41
N PRO A 36 1.78 -10.40 11.49
CA PRO A 36 3.22 -10.62 11.45
C PRO A 36 3.64 -12.02 10.99
N ALA A 37 2.87 -13.07 11.34
CA ALA A 37 3.20 -14.44 10.93
C ALA A 37 3.04 -14.63 9.42
N GLY A 38 2.02 -14.01 8.82
CA GLY A 38 1.81 -13.99 7.38
C GLY A 38 2.94 -13.27 6.64
N ILE A 39 3.39 -12.14 7.19
CA ILE A 39 4.52 -11.36 6.64
C ILE A 39 5.82 -12.16 6.69
N ALA A 40 6.11 -12.85 7.80
CA ALA A 40 7.29 -13.71 7.90
C ALA A 40 7.25 -14.84 6.86
N SER A 41 6.09 -15.49 6.73
CA SER A 41 5.86 -16.58 5.76
C SER A 41 6.04 -16.11 4.31
N LEU A 42 5.64 -14.87 4.01
CA LEU A 42 5.88 -14.24 2.71
C LEU A 42 7.37 -14.06 2.43
N ALA A 43 8.12 -13.53 3.40
CA ALA A 43 9.56 -13.31 3.23
C ALA A 43 10.28 -14.64 2.97
N ASP A 44 9.95 -15.69 3.72
CA ASP A 44 10.49 -17.03 3.52
C ASP A 44 10.11 -17.62 2.16
N PHE A 45 8.86 -17.42 1.72
CA PHE A 45 8.41 -17.84 0.40
C PHE A 45 9.19 -17.13 -0.72
N VAL A 46 9.32 -15.81 -0.66
CA VAL A 46 10.04 -15.02 -1.68
C VAL A 46 11.51 -15.46 -1.75
N LYS A 47 12.14 -15.62 -0.58
CA LYS A 47 13.52 -16.10 -0.48
C LYS A 47 13.69 -17.49 -1.09
N THR A 48 12.77 -18.41 -0.80
CA THR A 48 12.86 -19.80 -1.27
C THR A 48 12.59 -19.93 -2.77
N GLN A 49 11.61 -19.21 -3.29
CA GLN A 49 11.17 -19.35 -4.68
C GLN A 49 11.98 -18.51 -5.66
N PHE A 50 12.38 -17.30 -5.25
CA PHE A 50 12.99 -16.32 -6.15
C PHE A 50 14.40 -15.91 -5.73
N GLY A 51 14.77 -16.12 -4.46
CA GLY A 51 16.05 -15.68 -3.89
C GLY A 51 16.13 -14.17 -3.65
N LYS A 52 15.64 -13.37 -4.62
CA LYS A 52 15.52 -11.92 -4.59
C LYS A 52 14.28 -11.43 -5.33
N PHE A 53 14.01 -10.14 -5.24
CA PHE A 53 13.04 -9.45 -6.09
C PHE A 53 13.47 -7.98 -6.27
N ASP A 54 12.92 -7.31 -7.28
CA ASP A 54 13.44 -6.00 -7.73
C ASP A 54 12.53 -4.82 -7.37
N ILE A 55 11.23 -5.08 -7.19
CA ILE A 55 10.25 -4.02 -6.96
C ILE A 55 9.32 -4.41 -5.81
N LEU A 56 9.29 -3.60 -4.74
CA LEU A 56 8.24 -3.65 -3.72
C LEU A 56 7.19 -2.58 -4.02
N VAL A 57 5.93 -2.97 -4.17
CA VAL A 57 4.79 -2.07 -4.26
C VAL A 57 3.91 -2.25 -3.03
N ASN A 58 4.03 -1.31 -2.09
CA ASN A 58 3.16 -1.21 -0.93
C ASN A 58 1.84 -0.55 -1.35
N ASN A 59 0.89 -1.37 -1.76
CA ASN A 59 -0.42 -0.96 -2.28
C ASN A 59 -1.59 -1.31 -1.34
N ALA A 60 -1.40 -2.24 -0.41
CA ALA A 60 -2.44 -2.56 0.59
C ALA A 60 -2.83 -1.31 1.39
N GLY A 61 -4.13 -1.02 1.43
CA GLY A 61 -4.67 0.07 2.21
C GLY A 61 -6.18 -0.02 2.39
N VAL A 62 -6.65 0.57 3.50
CA VAL A 62 -8.07 0.70 3.85
C VAL A 62 -8.40 2.17 4.16
N ALA A 63 -9.68 2.53 4.11
CA ALA A 63 -10.13 3.86 4.49
C ALA A 63 -10.11 4.03 6.02
N GLY A 64 -9.69 5.20 6.50
CA GLY A 64 -9.65 5.54 7.93
C GLY A 64 -10.93 6.20 8.47
N SER A 65 -11.96 6.27 7.65
CA SER A 65 -13.20 6.99 7.95
C SER A 65 -14.35 6.39 7.15
N ILE A 66 -15.58 6.75 7.52
CA ILE A 66 -16.74 6.45 6.70
C ILE A 66 -16.73 7.43 5.53
N LEU A 67 -16.56 6.91 4.32
CA LEU A 67 -16.51 7.71 3.11
C LEU A 67 -17.93 7.92 2.54
N ASN A 68 -18.37 9.17 2.47
CA ASN A 68 -19.55 9.51 1.67
C ASN A 68 -19.15 9.47 0.19
N LEU A 69 -19.53 8.39 -0.49
CA LEU A 69 -19.14 8.15 -1.88
C LEU A 69 -19.70 9.18 -2.86
N GLU A 70 -20.87 9.75 -2.60
CA GLU A 70 -21.45 10.78 -3.46
C GLU A 70 -20.66 12.07 -3.33
N ALA A 71 -20.44 12.55 -2.09
CA ALA A 71 -19.63 13.74 -1.85
C ALA A 71 -18.18 13.57 -2.32
N PHE A 72 -17.58 12.38 -2.14
CA PHE A 72 -16.22 12.07 -2.60
C PHE A 72 -16.09 12.11 -4.13
N ARG A 73 -17.09 11.64 -4.88
CA ARG A 73 -17.07 11.65 -6.35
C ARG A 73 -17.07 13.06 -6.93
N GLU A 74 -17.63 14.03 -6.20
CA GLU A 74 -17.65 15.43 -6.62
C GLU A 74 -16.36 16.20 -6.26
N VAL A 75 -15.48 15.64 -5.42
CA VAL A 75 -14.22 16.29 -5.02
C VAL A 75 -13.37 16.75 -6.23
N PRO A 76 -13.18 15.94 -7.30
CA PRO A 76 -12.40 16.38 -8.46
C PRO A 76 -13.02 17.56 -9.22
N ASN A 77 -14.32 17.82 -9.05
CA ASN A 77 -15.06 18.89 -9.72
C ASN A 77 -15.11 20.19 -8.91
N LYS A 78 -14.60 20.20 -7.66
CA LYS A 78 -14.65 21.33 -6.74
C LYS A 78 -13.28 21.95 -6.54
N LYS A 79 -13.24 23.26 -6.28
CA LYS A 79 -12.02 23.89 -5.76
C LYS A 79 -11.79 23.43 -4.32
N LEU A 80 -10.54 23.43 -3.86
CA LEU A 80 -10.19 22.92 -2.53
C LEU A 80 -10.97 23.64 -1.42
N GLU A 81 -11.16 24.94 -1.56
CA GLU A 81 -11.83 25.79 -0.57
C GLU A 81 -13.35 25.52 -0.48
N GLU A 82 -13.92 24.86 -1.49
CA GLU A 82 -15.35 24.51 -1.58
C GLU A 82 -15.65 23.13 -0.99
N ILE A 83 -14.61 22.36 -0.62
CA ILE A 83 -14.78 21.00 -0.11
C ILE A 83 -15.08 21.03 1.39
N ASN A 84 -16.28 20.59 1.77
CA ASN A 84 -16.59 20.27 3.15
C ASN A 84 -16.10 18.85 3.50
N TRP A 85 -14.89 18.77 4.08
CA TRP A 85 -14.28 17.49 4.42
C TRP A 85 -15.03 16.67 5.47
N TYR A 86 -15.84 17.31 6.34
CA TYR A 86 -16.69 16.60 7.31
C TYR A 86 -17.86 15.87 6.66
N GLU A 87 -18.29 16.31 5.48
CA GLU A 87 -19.32 15.63 4.68
C GLU A 87 -18.73 14.49 3.85
N VAL A 88 -17.53 14.70 3.30
CA VAL A 88 -16.82 13.71 2.48
C VAL A 88 -16.32 12.54 3.34
N SER A 89 -15.69 12.84 4.47
CA SER A 89 -15.01 11.88 5.33
C SER A 89 -15.55 12.00 6.76
N ILE A 90 -16.51 11.15 7.08
CA ILE A 90 -17.17 11.13 8.39
C ILE A 90 -16.24 10.44 9.40
N PRO A 91 -15.82 11.13 10.48
CA PRO A 91 -14.89 10.56 11.45
C PRO A 91 -15.39 9.27 12.09
N ASN A 92 -14.52 8.27 12.18
CA ASN A 92 -14.74 7.05 12.95
C ASN A 92 -13.41 6.57 13.54
N TYR A 93 -13.39 6.32 14.85
CA TYR A 93 -12.16 6.02 15.57
C TYR A 93 -11.63 4.62 15.25
N GLU A 94 -12.50 3.61 15.19
CA GLU A 94 -12.10 2.24 14.90
C GLU A 94 -11.46 2.11 13.51
N LEU A 95 -12.09 2.68 12.48
CA LEU A 95 -11.56 2.72 11.12
C LEU A 95 -10.25 3.51 11.05
N SER A 96 -10.13 4.61 11.82
CA SER A 96 -8.88 5.36 11.89
C SER A 96 -7.73 4.52 12.46
N GLU A 97 -7.97 3.75 13.51
CA GLU A 97 -6.98 2.81 14.04
C GLU A 97 -6.63 1.70 13.04
N GLU A 98 -7.64 1.09 12.39
CA GLU A 98 -7.43 0.05 11.38
C GLU A 98 -6.62 0.55 10.18
N CYS A 99 -6.90 1.76 9.72
CA CYS A 99 -6.15 2.44 8.67
C CYS A 99 -4.68 2.64 9.06
N GLN A 100 -4.40 3.09 10.29
CA GLN A 100 -3.00 3.21 10.75
C GLN A 100 -2.31 1.84 10.83
N LYS A 101 -3.00 0.84 11.38
CA LYS A 101 -2.49 -0.55 11.50
C LYS A 101 -2.13 -1.14 10.13
N THR A 102 -2.94 -0.85 9.11
CA THR A 102 -2.79 -1.38 7.75
C THR A 102 -1.85 -0.54 6.89
N ASN A 103 -2.20 0.74 6.68
CA ASN A 103 -1.58 1.59 5.65
C ASN A 103 -0.17 2.04 6.06
N TYR A 104 0.06 2.28 7.35
CA TYR A 104 1.36 2.72 7.87
C TYR A 104 2.14 1.55 8.48
N TYR A 105 1.64 0.96 9.57
CA TYR A 105 2.38 -0.08 10.27
C TYR A 105 2.48 -1.38 9.46
N GLY A 106 1.45 -1.73 8.67
CA GLY A 106 1.50 -2.90 7.79
C GLY A 106 2.54 -2.72 6.68
N THR A 107 2.51 -1.58 6.00
CA THR A 107 3.56 -1.16 5.03
C THR A 107 4.96 -1.23 5.63
N LYS A 108 5.15 -0.69 6.84
CA LYS A 108 6.43 -0.73 7.56
C LYS A 108 6.89 -2.17 7.78
N ARG A 109 6.03 -3.02 8.38
CA ARG A 109 6.38 -4.41 8.71
C ARG A 109 6.71 -5.24 7.47
N VAL A 110 5.91 -5.11 6.41
CA VAL A 110 6.18 -5.80 5.14
C VAL A 110 7.53 -5.35 4.60
N THR A 111 7.76 -4.04 4.52
CA THR A 111 9.01 -3.49 4.02
C THR A 111 10.19 -4.03 4.81
N GLU A 112 10.17 -3.93 6.14
CA GLU A 112 11.24 -4.44 7.01
C GLU A 112 11.51 -5.94 6.81
N ALA A 113 10.47 -6.76 6.68
CA ALA A 113 10.61 -8.20 6.53
C ALA A 113 11.24 -8.62 5.20
N VAL A 114 10.94 -7.89 4.12
CA VAL A 114 11.42 -8.25 2.76
C VAL A 114 12.59 -7.40 2.29
N PHE A 115 12.93 -6.33 3.00
CA PHE A 115 14.02 -5.41 2.64
C PHE A 115 15.34 -6.13 2.38
N PRO A 116 15.79 -7.11 3.20
CA PRO A 116 17.03 -7.82 2.94
C PRO A 116 17.05 -8.58 1.59
N LEU A 117 15.88 -8.99 1.08
CA LEU A 117 15.75 -9.66 -0.23
C LEU A 117 15.69 -8.66 -1.39
N LEU A 118 15.18 -7.45 -1.13
CA LEU A 118 15.15 -6.35 -2.09
C LEU A 118 16.57 -5.80 -2.34
N GLU A 119 17.39 -5.71 -1.28
CA GLU A 119 18.78 -5.24 -1.37
C GLU A 119 19.68 -6.14 -2.23
N LEU A 120 19.26 -7.38 -2.50
CA LEU A 120 19.96 -8.29 -3.42
C LEU A 120 19.72 -7.96 -4.91
N SER A 121 18.79 -7.06 -5.22
CA SER A 121 18.56 -6.55 -6.57
C SER A 121 19.65 -5.56 -6.98
N ASP A 122 20.07 -5.62 -8.24
CA ASP A 122 21.02 -4.65 -8.82
C ASP A 122 20.34 -3.28 -9.09
N SER A 123 19.01 -3.22 -9.04
CA SER A 123 18.21 -2.01 -9.26
C SER A 123 16.92 -2.04 -8.42
N PRO A 124 17.01 -2.00 -7.08
CA PRO A 124 15.85 -2.11 -6.21
C PRO A 124 14.93 -0.89 -6.34
N ARG A 125 13.61 -1.12 -6.29
CA ARG A 125 12.59 -0.06 -6.28
C ARG A 125 11.59 -0.29 -5.16
N LEU A 126 11.44 0.72 -4.30
CA LEU A 126 10.39 0.78 -3.29
C LEU A 126 9.33 1.80 -3.73
N VAL A 127 8.10 1.32 -3.93
CA VAL A 127 6.94 2.14 -4.31
C VAL A 127 5.94 2.09 -3.17
N ILE A 128 5.62 3.25 -2.61
CA ILE A 128 4.53 3.42 -1.63
C ILE A 128 3.36 4.08 -2.36
N VAL A 129 2.23 3.38 -2.42
CA VAL A 129 1.00 3.92 -3.01
C VAL A 129 0.31 4.77 -1.94
N SER A 130 0.44 6.09 -2.06
CA SER A 130 -0.25 7.06 -1.21
C SER A 130 -1.56 7.52 -1.85
N SER A 131 -2.23 8.51 -1.25
CA SER A 131 -3.47 9.09 -1.75
C SER A 131 -3.38 10.61 -1.87
N VAL A 132 -4.11 11.18 -2.84
CA VAL A 132 -4.20 12.64 -3.03
C VAL A 132 -4.75 13.35 -1.79
N VAL A 133 -5.64 12.69 -1.03
CA VAL A 133 -6.24 13.26 0.19
C VAL A 133 -5.25 13.34 1.36
N ALA A 134 -4.08 12.69 1.26
CA ALA A 134 -3.05 12.73 2.31
C ALA A 134 -2.15 13.98 2.22
N LYS A 135 -2.40 14.89 1.28
CA LYS A 135 -1.63 16.14 1.18
C LYS A 135 -1.88 17.03 2.40
N LEU A 136 -0.80 17.52 3.00
CA LEU A 136 -0.85 18.44 4.14
C LEU A 136 -1.68 19.71 3.86
N LEU A 137 -1.75 20.15 2.59
CA LEU A 137 -2.56 21.29 2.14
C LEU A 137 -4.07 21.13 2.39
N HIS A 138 -4.55 19.92 2.72
CA HIS A 138 -5.95 19.67 3.05
C HIS A 138 -6.26 19.78 4.55
N PHE A 139 -5.24 20.00 5.41
CA PHE A 139 -5.42 20.20 6.84
C PHE A 139 -5.41 21.70 7.15
N PRO A 140 -6.43 22.24 7.85
CA PRO A 140 -6.45 23.65 8.23
C PRO A 140 -5.26 23.98 9.13
N ASP A 141 -4.70 25.19 8.98
CA ASP A 141 -3.48 25.66 9.65
C ASP A 141 -3.48 25.55 11.20
N GLY A 142 -4.64 25.32 11.83
CA GLY A 142 -4.80 25.19 13.28
C GLY A 142 -4.44 23.83 13.91
N TRP A 143 -4.02 22.83 13.12
CA TRP A 143 -3.66 21.50 13.62
C TRP A 143 -2.15 21.25 13.75
N LEU A 144 -1.32 22.18 13.29
CA LEU A 144 0.13 22.20 13.52
C LEU A 144 0.40 23.05 14.77
N MET A 145 0.39 22.42 15.95
CA MET A 145 1.02 22.97 17.15
C MET A 145 2.39 22.33 17.36
#